data_AF-A0A2V7RB19-F1
#
_entry.id   AF-A0A2V7RB19-F1
#
_cell.length_a   1.000
_cell.length_b   1.000
_cell.length_c   1.000
_cell.angle_alpha   90.00
_cell.angle_beta   90.00
_cell.angle_gamma   90.00
#
_symmetry.space_group_name_H-M   'P 1'
#
loop_
_entity.id
_entity.type
_entity.pdbx_description
1 polymer ?
#
loop_
_entity_poly.entity_id
_entity_poly.type
_entity_poly.pdbx_seq_one_letter_code
_entity_poly.pdbx_strand_id
1 'polypeptide(L)'
;MSPEERATRLYNRVMSLHSQGKSDSAEFFLPMALQAYTMLPALDVDARYHVGVLDLTGGNAAAALAQADTIRRAVPTHLFGFMLRARALELTHDTPGALRAYRAFLQHEAAERARRRPEYADHVQNLDSFRDQAKQVTAGKSTRGR
;
A
#
# COMPACT_ATOMS: atom_id res chain seq x y z
N MET A 1 -10.53 18.58 -15.21
CA MET A 1 -10.15 17.44 -14.36
C MET A 1 -9.72 16.31 -15.28
N SER A 2 -8.44 15.94 -15.26
CA SER A 2 -7.92 14.82 -16.04
C SER A 2 -8.48 13.48 -15.53
N PRO A 3 -8.37 12.39 -16.32
CA PRO A 3 -8.70 11.04 -15.84
C PRO A 3 -7.98 10.65 -14.55
N GLU A 4 -6.69 11.01 -14.43
CA GLU A 4 -5.85 10.77 -13.26
C GLU A 4 -6.35 11.56 -12.05
N GLU A 5 -6.60 12.88 -12.22
CA GLU A 5 -7.14 13.71 -11.14
C GLU A 5 -8.48 13.19 -10.62
N ARG A 6 -9.33 12.66 -11.52
CA ARG A 6 -10.60 12.04 -11.16
C ARG A 6 -10.39 10.74 -10.35
N ALA A 7 -9.46 9.88 -10.78
CA ALA A 7 -9.13 8.64 -10.07
C ALA A 7 -8.57 8.94 -8.67
N THR A 8 -7.63 9.88 -8.57
CA THR A 8 -7.06 10.33 -7.30
C THR A 8 -8.09 10.96 -6.38
N ARG A 9 -9.04 11.74 -6.91
CA ARG A 9 -10.14 12.31 -6.11
C ARG A 9 -11.04 11.22 -5.52
N LEU A 10 -11.36 10.19 -6.29
CA LEU A 10 -12.14 9.05 -5.82
C LEU A 10 -11.37 8.22 -4.79
N TYR A 11 -10.08 7.97 -5.03
CA TYR A 11 -9.19 7.34 -4.05
C TYR A 11 -9.20 8.08 -2.71
N ASN A 12 -8.93 9.39 -2.73
CA ASN A 12 -8.93 10.23 -1.54
C ASN A 12 -10.29 10.20 -0.82
N ARG A 13 -11.39 10.13 -1.57
CA ARG A 13 -12.74 10.02 -1.00
C ARG A 13 -12.92 8.71 -0.25
N VAL A 14 -12.53 7.58 -0.83
CA VAL A 14 -12.61 6.26 -0.17
C VAL A 14 -11.74 6.25 1.09
N MET A 15 -10.48 6.68 0.98
CA MET A 15 -9.55 6.70 2.12
C MET A 15 -10.03 7.59 3.26
N SER A 16 -10.53 8.79 2.94
CA SER A 16 -11.08 9.70 3.94
C SER A 16 -12.33 9.16 4.63
N LEU A 17 -13.19 8.43 3.94
CA LEU A 17 -14.39 7.84 4.54
C LEU A 17 -14.01 6.65 5.43
N HIS A 18 -13.10 5.81 4.94
CA HIS A 18 -12.58 4.66 5.68
C HIS A 18 -11.90 5.09 6.97
N SER A 19 -11.05 6.12 6.93
CA SER A 19 -10.37 6.64 8.14
C SER A 19 -11.33 7.29 9.15
N GLN A 20 -12.51 7.74 8.71
CA GLN A 20 -13.57 8.27 9.57
C GLN A 20 -14.49 7.17 10.15
N GLY A 21 -14.21 5.89 9.86
CA GLY A 21 -15.07 4.77 10.28
C GLY A 21 -16.38 4.68 9.51
N LYS A 22 -16.54 5.39 8.38
CA LYS A 22 -17.74 5.38 7.55
C LYS A 22 -17.64 4.28 6.50
N SER A 23 -17.53 3.02 6.95
CA SER A 23 -17.27 1.86 6.10
C SER A 23 -18.30 1.70 4.97
N ASP A 24 -19.60 1.78 5.25
CA ASP A 24 -20.65 1.68 4.23
C ASP A 24 -20.49 2.71 3.10
N SER A 25 -20.08 3.94 3.47
CA SER A 25 -19.83 4.99 2.49
C SER A 25 -18.55 4.74 1.71
N ALA A 26 -17.48 4.24 2.36
CA ALA A 26 -16.24 3.89 1.67
C ALA A 26 -16.47 2.75 0.67
N GLU A 27 -17.22 1.72 1.07
CA GLU A 27 -17.61 0.58 0.23
C GLU A 27 -18.45 1.03 -0.97
N PHE A 28 -19.36 1.98 -0.78
CA PHE A 28 -20.14 2.55 -1.88
C PHE A 28 -19.26 3.19 -2.96
N PHE A 29 -18.21 3.95 -2.57
CA PHE A 29 -17.32 4.63 -3.52
C PHE A 29 -16.20 3.75 -4.06
N LEU A 30 -15.91 2.62 -3.42
CA LEU A 30 -14.76 1.78 -3.76
C LEU A 30 -14.80 1.25 -5.22
N PRO A 31 -15.90 0.67 -5.73
CA PRO A 31 -15.95 0.22 -7.13
C PRO A 31 -15.75 1.35 -8.14
N MET A 32 -16.25 2.56 -7.84
CA MET A 32 -16.06 3.73 -8.69
C MET A 32 -14.59 4.16 -8.73
N ALA A 33 -13.89 4.13 -7.60
CA ALA A 33 -12.47 4.44 -7.53
C ALA A 33 -11.63 3.43 -8.35
N LEU A 34 -11.87 2.13 -8.15
CA LEU A 34 -11.20 1.07 -8.92
C LEU A 34 -11.46 1.21 -10.42
N GLN A 35 -12.71 1.43 -10.82
CA GLN A 35 -13.08 1.64 -12.22
C GLN A 35 -12.42 2.90 -12.82
N ALA A 36 -12.20 3.95 -12.05
CA ALA A 36 -11.51 5.14 -12.55
C ALA A 36 -10.04 4.84 -12.90
N TYR A 37 -9.37 3.99 -12.13
CA TYR A 37 -7.99 3.56 -12.45
C TYR A 37 -7.93 2.61 -13.66
N THR A 38 -8.92 1.75 -13.89
CA THR A 38 -8.93 0.86 -15.08
C THR A 38 -9.11 1.62 -16.39
N MET A 39 -9.62 2.84 -16.33
CA MET A 39 -9.77 3.73 -17.49
C MET A 39 -8.50 4.52 -17.82
N LEU A 40 -7.45 4.46 -16.99
CA LEU A 40 -6.19 5.13 -17.29
C LEU A 40 -5.43 4.37 -18.38
N PRO A 41 -4.74 5.06 -19.31
CA PRO A 41 -4.01 4.41 -20.40
C PRO A 41 -2.83 3.56 -19.89
N ALA A 42 -2.27 3.92 -18.74
CA ALA A 42 -1.25 3.15 -18.05
C ALA A 42 -1.32 3.44 -16.54
N LEU A 43 -0.86 2.49 -15.74
CA LEU A 43 -0.66 2.67 -14.30
C LEU A 43 0.84 2.72 -14.00
N ASP A 44 1.30 3.88 -13.54
CA ASP A 44 2.61 4.01 -12.91
C ASP A 44 2.63 3.37 -11.51
N VAL A 45 3.76 3.49 -10.80
CA VAL A 45 3.93 2.85 -9.49
C VAL A 45 3.01 3.46 -8.43
N ASP A 46 2.75 4.76 -8.48
CA ASP A 46 1.86 5.45 -7.54
C ASP A 46 0.40 5.03 -7.74
N ALA A 47 -0.07 5.04 -8.99
CA ALA A 47 -1.41 4.58 -9.33
C ALA A 47 -1.62 3.09 -8.97
N ARG A 48 -0.61 2.24 -9.17
CA ARG A 48 -0.66 0.83 -8.72
C ARG A 48 -0.72 0.71 -7.20
N TYR A 49 -0.01 1.57 -6.49
CA TYR A 49 -0.08 1.62 -5.04
C TYR A 49 -1.48 2.00 -4.57
N HIS A 50 -2.09 3.05 -5.16
CA HIS A 50 -3.46 3.43 -4.86
C HIS A 50 -4.47 2.31 -5.13
N VAL A 51 -4.38 1.62 -6.28
CA VAL A 51 -5.23 0.46 -6.58
C VAL A 51 -5.05 -0.62 -5.51
N GLY A 52 -3.81 -0.96 -5.15
CA GLY A 52 -3.55 -1.96 -4.11
C GLY A 52 -4.09 -1.57 -2.74
N VAL A 53 -4.06 -0.28 -2.37
CA VAL A 53 -4.66 0.21 -1.13
C VAL A 53 -6.19 0.12 -1.18
N LEU A 54 -6.82 0.44 -2.32
CA LEU A 54 -8.26 0.25 -2.51
C LEU A 54 -8.65 -1.22 -2.39
N ASP A 55 -7.88 -2.12 -2.99
CA ASP A 55 -8.08 -3.56 -2.86
C ASP A 55 -8.01 -4.00 -1.40
N LEU A 56 -7.04 -3.50 -0.61
CA LEU A 56 -6.95 -3.76 0.83
C LEU A 56 -8.17 -3.23 1.60
N THR A 57 -8.65 -2.03 1.27
CA THR A 57 -9.86 -1.45 1.87
C THR A 57 -11.09 -2.31 1.61
N GLY A 58 -11.18 -2.92 0.43
CA GLY A 58 -12.24 -3.86 0.07
C GLY A 58 -12.04 -5.29 0.56
N GLY A 59 -10.98 -5.59 1.33
CA GLY A 59 -10.69 -6.93 1.81
C GLY A 59 -10.09 -7.87 0.73
N ASN A 60 -9.68 -7.36 -0.42
CA ASN A 60 -9.12 -8.15 -1.52
C ASN A 60 -7.59 -8.27 -1.43
N ALA A 61 -7.12 -9.10 -0.50
CA ALA A 61 -5.68 -9.36 -0.31
C ALA A 61 -4.97 -9.85 -1.57
N ALA A 62 -5.64 -10.69 -2.38
CA ALA A 62 -5.04 -11.29 -3.57
C ALA A 62 -4.74 -10.23 -4.64
N ALA A 63 -5.68 -9.30 -4.88
CA ALA A 63 -5.47 -8.20 -5.82
C ALA A 63 -4.39 -7.22 -5.32
N ALA A 64 -4.38 -6.90 -4.02
CA ALA A 64 -3.33 -6.08 -3.43
C ALA A 64 -1.93 -6.72 -3.57
N LEU A 65 -1.82 -8.05 -3.38
CA LEU A 65 -0.57 -8.79 -3.64
C LEU A 65 -0.15 -8.73 -5.11
N ALA A 66 -1.09 -8.84 -6.04
CA ALA A 66 -0.79 -8.73 -7.47
C ALA A 66 -0.23 -7.34 -7.84
N GLN A 67 -0.75 -6.27 -7.23
CA GLN A 67 -0.17 -4.93 -7.39
C GLN A 67 1.22 -4.84 -6.77
N ALA A 68 1.40 -5.37 -5.56
CA ALA A 68 2.70 -5.42 -4.89
C ALA A 68 3.75 -6.12 -5.77
N ASP A 69 3.43 -7.28 -6.33
CA ASP A 69 4.32 -8.04 -7.20
C ASP A 69 4.63 -7.31 -8.50
N THR A 70 3.65 -6.58 -9.05
CA THR A 70 3.88 -5.78 -10.27
C THR A 70 4.80 -4.59 -10.01
N ILE A 71 4.59 -3.88 -8.91
CA ILE A 71 5.49 -2.80 -8.47
C ILE A 71 6.91 -3.34 -8.30
N ARG A 72 7.06 -4.51 -7.68
CA ARG A 72 8.38 -5.13 -7.47
C ARG A 72 9.02 -5.71 -8.72
N ARG A 73 8.24 -6.14 -9.71
CA ARG A 73 8.80 -6.49 -11.03
C ARG A 73 9.40 -5.28 -11.73
N ALA A 74 8.78 -4.11 -11.59
CA ALA A 74 9.30 -2.86 -12.16
C ALA A 74 10.52 -2.34 -11.38
N VAL A 75 10.43 -2.32 -10.04
CA VAL A 75 11.50 -1.88 -9.14
C VAL A 75 11.57 -2.85 -7.94
N PRO A 76 12.50 -3.82 -7.93
CA PRO A 76 12.55 -4.91 -6.94
C PRO A 76 12.56 -4.50 -5.47
N THR A 77 13.11 -3.32 -5.20
CA THR A 77 13.30 -2.73 -3.87
C THR A 77 12.28 -1.67 -3.52
N HIS A 78 11.26 -1.43 -4.35
CA HIS A 78 10.30 -0.34 -4.15
C HIS A 78 9.50 -0.49 -2.85
N LEU A 79 9.44 0.58 -2.06
CA LEU A 79 8.84 0.55 -0.72
C LEU A 79 7.34 0.21 -0.72
N PHE A 80 6.59 0.77 -1.67
CA PHE A 80 5.15 0.49 -1.81
C PHE A 80 4.85 -0.99 -2.05
N GLY A 81 5.73 -1.71 -2.76
CA GLY A 81 5.56 -3.14 -2.96
C GLY A 81 5.66 -3.93 -1.66
N PHE A 82 6.57 -3.55 -0.76
CA PHE A 82 6.65 -4.19 0.56
C PHE A 82 5.47 -3.83 1.46
N MET A 83 5.01 -2.58 1.40
CA MET A 83 3.86 -2.11 2.17
C MET A 83 2.58 -2.88 1.83
N LEU A 84 2.21 -2.93 0.54
CA LEU A 84 1.05 -3.69 0.09
C LEU A 84 1.14 -5.17 0.45
N ARG A 85 2.32 -5.76 0.24
CA ARG A 85 2.55 -7.18 0.56
C ARG A 85 2.37 -7.46 2.04
N ALA A 86 2.93 -6.64 2.92
CA ALA A 86 2.78 -6.83 4.37
C ALA A 86 1.30 -6.76 4.77
N ARG A 87 0.58 -5.71 4.35
CA ARG A 87 -0.84 -5.52 4.68
C ARG A 87 -1.74 -6.63 4.14
N ALA A 88 -1.51 -7.07 2.91
CA ALA A 88 -2.29 -8.15 2.33
C ALA A 88 -2.09 -9.48 3.06
N LEU A 89 -0.85 -9.77 3.48
CA LEU A 89 -0.53 -10.98 4.25
C LEU A 89 -1.03 -10.90 5.69
N GLU A 90 -1.11 -9.71 6.29
CA GLU A 90 -1.82 -9.49 7.56
C GLU A 90 -3.30 -9.82 7.43
N LEU A 91 -3.94 -9.35 6.35
CA LEU A 91 -5.36 -9.57 6.08
C LEU A 91 -5.70 -11.06 5.91
N THR A 92 -4.78 -11.87 5.37
CA THR A 92 -4.94 -13.32 5.25
C THR A 92 -4.31 -14.11 6.41
N HIS A 93 -3.93 -13.42 7.49
CA HIS A 93 -3.29 -14.01 8.67
C HIS A 93 -1.96 -14.76 8.42
N ASP A 94 -1.27 -14.53 7.30
CA ASP A 94 0.09 -15.02 7.04
C ASP A 94 1.12 -14.14 7.77
N THR A 95 1.18 -14.34 9.09
CA THR A 95 2.09 -13.60 9.98
C THR A 95 3.58 -13.79 9.59
N PRO A 96 4.06 -15.01 9.28
CA PRO A 96 5.43 -15.19 8.79
C PRO A 96 5.72 -14.41 7.51
N GLY A 97 4.80 -14.42 6.55
CA GLY A 97 4.90 -13.67 5.31
C GLY A 97 4.93 -12.16 5.51
N ALA A 98 4.00 -11.63 6.31
CA ALA A 98 3.96 -10.21 6.65
C ALA A 98 5.27 -9.75 7.32
N LEU A 99 5.80 -10.55 8.26
CA LEU A 99 7.08 -10.24 8.92
C LEU A 99 8.25 -10.18 7.93
N ARG A 100 8.30 -11.08 6.94
CA ARG A 100 9.33 -11.03 5.88
C ARG A 100 9.21 -9.74 5.07
N ALA A 101 8.00 -9.30 4.75
CA ALA A 101 7.76 -8.06 4.02
C ALA A 101 8.20 -6.82 4.84
N TYR A 102 7.88 -6.77 6.14
CA TYR A 102 8.35 -5.70 7.03
C TYR A 102 9.86 -5.62 7.12
N ARG A 103 10.55 -6.76 7.28
CA ARG A 103 12.02 -6.80 7.32
C ARG A 103 12.63 -6.31 6.00
N ALA A 104 12.07 -6.73 4.87
CA ALA A 104 12.55 -6.32 3.56
C ALA A 104 12.32 -4.81 3.31
N PHE A 105 11.19 -4.24 3.77
CA PHE A 105 10.99 -2.80 3.77
C PHE A 105 12.11 -2.08 4.54
N LEU A 106 12.36 -2.47 5.80
CA LEU A 106 13.38 -1.82 6.64
C LEU A 106 14.79 -1.95 6.07
N GLN A 107 15.09 -3.08 5.42
CA GLN A 107 16.38 -3.32 4.77
C GLN A 107 16.63 -2.34 3.60
N HIS A 108 15.60 -1.99 2.84
CA HIS A 108 15.73 -1.17 1.63
C HIS A 108 15.33 0.29 1.80
N GLU A 109 14.67 0.64 2.92
CA GLU A 109 14.09 1.97 3.16
C GLU A 109 15.08 3.12 2.92
N ALA A 110 16.25 3.08 3.58
CA ALA A 110 17.21 4.16 3.49
C ALA A 110 17.71 4.38 2.05
N ALA A 111 18.02 3.29 1.34
CA ALA A 111 18.50 3.34 -0.03
C ALA A 111 17.42 3.82 -1.01
N GLU A 112 16.17 3.39 -0.85
CA GLU A 112 15.06 3.86 -1.70
C GLU A 112 14.71 5.33 -1.42
N ARG A 113 14.63 5.76 -0.16
CA ARG A 113 14.33 7.16 0.16
C ARG A 113 15.40 8.12 -0.35
N ALA A 114 16.67 7.69 -0.39
CA ALA A 114 17.75 8.46 -0.99
C ALA A 114 17.57 8.73 -2.49
N ARG A 115 16.74 7.93 -3.19
CA ARG A 115 16.42 8.12 -4.62
C ARG A 115 15.43 9.27 -4.86
N ARG A 116 14.79 9.81 -3.82
CA ARG A 116 13.89 10.99 -3.88
C ARG A 116 12.83 10.90 -4.98
N ARG A 117 12.20 9.73 -5.08
CA ARG A 117 11.07 9.52 -6.00
C ARG A 117 9.92 10.46 -5.60
N PRO A 118 9.24 11.16 -6.53
CA PRO A 118 8.16 12.08 -6.20
C PRO A 118 7.07 11.45 -5.31
N GLU A 119 6.67 10.22 -5.63
CA GLU A 119 5.66 9.48 -4.88
C GLU A 119 6.06 9.24 -3.40
N TYR A 120 7.35 9.22 -3.06
CA TYR A 120 7.76 9.13 -1.65
C TYR A 120 7.54 10.43 -0.88
N ALA A 121 7.62 11.58 -1.55
CA ALA A 121 7.29 12.85 -0.92
C ALA A 121 5.77 12.94 -0.68
N ASP A 122 4.97 12.52 -1.67
CA ASP A 122 3.50 12.54 -1.59
C ASP A 122 2.96 11.59 -0.50
N HIS A 123 3.70 10.51 -0.20
CA HIS A 123 3.32 9.48 0.77
C HIS A 123 4.21 9.44 2.02
N VAL A 124 4.88 10.54 2.38
CA VAL A 124 5.86 10.55 3.48
C VAL A 124 5.27 10.05 4.82
N GLN A 125 4.05 10.49 5.15
CA GLN A 125 3.37 10.08 6.39
C GLN A 125 3.03 8.59 6.42
N ASN A 126 2.64 8.03 5.26
CA ASN A 126 2.33 6.61 5.11
C ASN A 126 3.60 5.76 5.26
N LEU A 127 4.70 6.20 4.64
CA LEU A 127 6.00 5.53 4.74
C LEU A 127 6.54 5.58 6.18
N ASP A 128 6.43 6.72 6.86
CA ASP A 128 6.90 6.88 8.23
C ASP A 128 6.09 6.03 9.22
N SER A 129 4.77 6.05 9.09
CA SER A 129 3.87 5.22 9.91
C SER A 129 4.15 3.73 9.70
N PHE A 130 4.37 3.32 8.45
CA PHE A 130 4.70 1.94 8.12
C PHE A 130 6.09 1.53 8.66
N ARG A 131 7.09 2.41 8.59
CA ARG A 131 8.42 2.17 9.18
C ARG A 131 8.30 1.92 10.68
N ASP A 132 7.54 2.76 11.38
CA ASP A 132 7.45 2.68 12.83
C ASP A 132 6.72 1.39 13.25
N GLN A 133 5.65 1.01 12.54
CA GLN A 133 5.02 -0.31 12.70
C GLN A 133 5.99 -1.45 12.39
N ALA A 134 6.75 -1.37 11.30
CA ALA A 134 7.71 -2.40 10.91
C ALA A 134 8.77 -2.63 12.00
N LYS A 135 9.28 -1.55 12.61
CA LYS A 135 10.22 -1.63 13.73
C LYS A 135 9.59 -2.31 14.95
N GLN A 136 8.37 -1.94 15.32
CA GLN A 136 7.65 -2.54 16.45
C GLN A 136 7.40 -4.04 16.23
N VAL A 137 6.86 -4.43 15.08
CA VAL A 137 6.54 -5.83 14.75
C VAL A 137 7.80 -6.71 14.70
N THR A 138 8.88 -6.19 14.12
CA THR A 138 10.15 -6.93 14.01
C THR A 138 10.88 -7.04 15.35
N ALA A 139 10.80 -6.03 16.22
CA ALA A 139 11.35 -6.07 17.57
C ALA A 139 10.55 -6.99 18.51
N GLY A 140 9.21 -6.95 18.44
CA GLY A 140 8.32 -7.76 19.27
C GLY A 140 8.42 -9.29 19.06
N LYS A 141 8.91 -9.72 17.88
CA LYS A 141 9.28 -11.14 17.66
C LYS A 141 10.64 -11.51 18.26
N SER A 142 11.58 -10.57 18.39
CA SER A 142 12.89 -10.85 18.98
C SER A 142 12.81 -11.11 20.48
N THR A 143 11.79 -10.60 21.18
CA THR A 143 11.60 -10.77 22.63
C THR A 143 10.77 -11.99 23.02
N ARG A 144 9.89 -12.52 22.15
CA ARG A 144 9.09 -13.75 22.43
C ARG A 144 9.77 -15.06 22.04
N GLY A 145 10.99 -15.01 21.54
CA GLY A 145 11.75 -16.16 21.04
C GLY A 145 12.97 -16.53 21.88
N ARG A 146 13.04 -16.12 23.15
CA ARG A 146 14.06 -16.53 24.12
C ARG A 146 13.42 -17.19 25.33
#